data_AF-A0A512C1R2-F1
#
_entry.id   AF-A0A512C1R2-F1
#
_cell.length_a   1.000
_cell.length_b   1.000
_cell.length_c   1.000
_cell.angle_alpha   90.00
_cell.angle_beta   90.00
_cell.angle_gamma   90.00
#
_symmetry.space_group_name_H-M   'P 1'
#
loop_
_entity.id
_entity.type
_entity.pdbx_description
1 polymer ?
#
loop_
_entity_poly.entity_id
_entity_poly.type
_entity_poly.pdbx_seq_one_letter_code
_entity_poly.pdbx_strand_id
1 'polypeptide(L)'
;MSSPTILRARLAQRPAVHVLCDRVFLQYPIHLPHVVVAPLSALQMETEAQVTAQYVFEVVKGHVEAAGIDQLAQQGQQGQQGQQARPAAVIACFNMGGRTPQQLEAEALRRVDALRQVISWATGNETGPFAIVTATPDGTYFRLLPPPVSQRHRLGPESQSDFTARLAHILELAEQNERFAFALSMLHDATRERNPQFKVARLFACLEALAYKLKSADRPSRRAVTFMLGLDEGGTSQVAFDGKSVRYDAIELARLLRDKLFHGAPIEEKDHKGVPVEAFQLLRSRPDQIISELRSHCELEIGRWAIDTSIARAVAEGRASPLPVGHPAITTGGGALRTQAAVS
;
A
#
# COMPACT_ATOMS: atom_id res chain seq x y z
N MET A 1 19.91 -23.38 -24.38
CA MET A 1 18.98 -24.52 -24.27
C MET A 1 18.89 -24.94 -22.80
N SER A 2 17.85 -24.62 -22.01
CA SER A 2 17.62 -25.28 -20.69
C SER A 2 16.45 -24.79 -19.79
N SER A 3 16.04 -23.52 -19.79
CA SER A 3 15.07 -23.04 -18.76
C SER A 3 13.67 -23.69 -18.78
N PRO A 4 12.97 -23.80 -19.93
CA PRO A 4 11.61 -24.34 -19.95
C PRO A 4 11.57 -25.83 -19.62
N THR A 5 12.57 -26.60 -20.07
CA THR A 5 12.63 -28.06 -19.90
C THR A 5 12.82 -28.43 -18.42
N ILE A 6 13.65 -27.69 -17.67
CA ILE A 6 13.90 -27.95 -16.25
C ILE A 6 12.69 -27.58 -15.39
N LEU A 7 12.01 -26.46 -15.70
CA LEU A 7 10.75 -26.09 -15.04
C LEU A 7 9.67 -27.15 -15.31
N ARG A 8 9.49 -27.57 -16.57
CA ARG A 8 8.54 -28.63 -16.96
C ARG A 8 8.79 -29.93 -16.21
N ALA A 9 10.04 -30.35 -16.05
CA ALA A 9 10.38 -31.60 -15.36
C ALA A 9 10.03 -31.56 -13.86
N ARG A 10 10.18 -30.40 -13.20
CA ARG A 10 9.80 -30.22 -11.78
C ARG A 10 8.30 -29.98 -11.57
N LEU A 11 7.64 -29.36 -12.55
CA LEU A 11 6.19 -29.08 -12.52
C LEU A 11 5.33 -30.34 -12.53
N ALA A 12 5.78 -31.40 -13.19
CA ALA A 12 5.03 -32.65 -13.31
C ALA A 12 4.81 -33.40 -11.97
N GLN A 13 5.42 -32.95 -10.87
CA GLN A 13 5.50 -33.74 -9.64
C GLN A 13 4.75 -33.13 -8.44
N ARG A 14 4.48 -31.81 -8.41
CA ARG A 14 3.97 -31.11 -7.21
C ARG A 14 3.18 -29.86 -7.56
N PRO A 15 2.15 -29.49 -6.76
CA PRO A 15 1.51 -28.17 -6.86
C PRO A 15 2.54 -27.04 -6.79
N ALA A 16 2.33 -25.99 -7.58
CA ALA A 16 3.28 -24.88 -7.64
C ALA A 16 2.57 -23.54 -7.90
N VAL A 17 3.12 -22.47 -7.33
CA VAL A 17 2.72 -21.08 -7.62
C VAL A 17 3.87 -20.39 -8.32
N HIS A 18 3.57 -19.78 -9.45
CA HIS A 18 4.51 -19.14 -10.36
C HIS A 18 4.18 -17.67 -10.38
N VAL A 19 5.11 -16.85 -9.91
CA VAL A 19 4.97 -15.40 -10.00
C VAL A 19 5.84 -14.92 -11.13
N LEU A 20 5.21 -14.43 -12.20
CA LEU A 20 5.90 -13.84 -13.33
C LEU A 20 6.25 -12.40 -12.98
N CYS A 21 7.52 -12.05 -13.17
CA CYS A 21 8.07 -10.76 -12.81
C CYS A 21 8.73 -10.06 -13.99
N ASP A 22 8.57 -8.74 -14.06
CA ASP A 22 9.23 -7.85 -15.02
C ASP A 22 10.60 -7.37 -14.49
N ARG A 23 11.40 -6.81 -15.40
CA ARG A 23 12.69 -6.14 -15.10
C ARG A 23 13.70 -7.04 -14.38
N VAL A 24 13.65 -8.35 -14.64
CA VAL A 24 14.57 -9.33 -14.05
C VAL A 24 15.63 -9.75 -15.06
N PHE A 25 16.85 -9.23 -14.90
CA PHE A 25 17.99 -9.60 -15.73
C PHE A 25 18.73 -10.80 -15.12
N LEU A 26 18.32 -12.01 -15.46
CA LEU A 26 19.01 -13.24 -15.08
C LEU A 26 19.58 -13.95 -16.31
N GLN A 27 20.86 -14.32 -16.23
CA GLN A 27 21.52 -15.09 -17.30
C GLN A 27 21.27 -16.59 -17.17
N TYR A 28 21.09 -17.09 -15.94
CA TYR A 28 20.96 -18.50 -15.63
C TYR A 28 19.85 -18.73 -14.58
N PRO A 29 19.19 -19.90 -14.57
CA PRO A 29 18.27 -20.27 -13.50
C PRO A 29 18.96 -20.36 -12.14
N ILE A 30 18.26 -19.91 -11.10
CA ILE A 30 18.65 -20.05 -9.69
C ILE A 30 17.79 -21.15 -9.07
N HIS A 31 18.46 -22.11 -8.42
CA HIS A 31 17.81 -23.23 -7.75
C HIS A 31 17.96 -23.11 -6.23
N LEU A 32 16.83 -23.06 -5.53
CA LEU A 32 16.75 -23.03 -4.08
C LEU A 32 15.86 -24.19 -3.59
N PRO A 33 15.90 -24.55 -2.29
CA PRO A 33 14.95 -25.50 -1.73
C PRO A 33 13.51 -25.04 -1.97
N HIS A 34 12.73 -25.84 -2.71
CA HIS A 34 11.33 -25.56 -3.05
C HIS A 34 11.08 -24.31 -3.91
N VAL A 35 12.12 -23.66 -4.44
CA VAL A 35 11.96 -22.48 -5.31
C VAL A 35 12.90 -22.55 -6.50
N VAL A 36 12.40 -22.17 -7.68
CA VAL A 36 13.22 -21.97 -8.87
C VAL A 36 12.94 -20.57 -9.41
N VAL A 37 14.00 -19.81 -9.67
CA VAL A 37 13.92 -18.55 -10.40
C VAL A 37 14.52 -18.80 -11.76
N ALA A 38 13.76 -18.60 -12.84
CA ALA A 38 14.26 -18.84 -14.18
C ALA A 38 14.01 -17.62 -15.06
N PRO A 39 15.00 -17.21 -15.88
CA PRO A 39 14.74 -16.21 -16.91
C PRO A 39 13.70 -16.77 -17.88
N LEU A 40 12.70 -15.95 -18.17
CA LEU A 40 11.86 -16.13 -19.33
C LEU A 40 12.67 -15.58 -20.51
N SER A 41 12.70 -16.32 -21.62
CA SER A 41 13.34 -15.84 -22.85
C SER A 41 12.86 -14.41 -23.13
N ALA A 42 13.71 -13.55 -23.72
CA ALA A 42 13.27 -12.23 -24.19
C ALA A 42 12.14 -12.45 -25.20
N LEU A 43 10.90 -12.42 -24.71
CA LEU A 43 9.74 -12.64 -25.52
C LEU A 43 9.63 -11.36 -26.37
N GLN A 44 9.65 -11.51 -27.69
CA GLN A 44 9.32 -10.43 -28.63
C GLN A 44 7.83 -10.02 -28.52
N MET A 45 7.21 -10.27 -27.36
CA MET A 45 5.80 -10.09 -27.12
C MET A 45 5.53 -8.68 -26.62
N GLU A 46 4.40 -8.15 -27.07
CA GLU A 46 4.04 -6.76 -26.83
C GLU A 46 3.51 -6.58 -25.40
N THR A 47 2.80 -7.57 -24.83
CA THR A 47 2.06 -7.41 -23.56
C THR A 47 2.33 -8.49 -22.49
N GLU A 48 2.16 -8.13 -21.21
CA GLU A 48 2.23 -9.03 -20.04
C GLU A 48 1.22 -10.19 -20.11
N ALA A 49 0.08 -9.92 -20.73
CA ALA A 49 -0.97 -10.88 -21.05
C ALA A 49 -0.50 -12.00 -21.98
N GLN A 50 0.11 -11.62 -23.11
CA GLN A 50 0.66 -12.55 -24.08
C GLN A 50 1.77 -13.41 -23.45
N VAL A 51 2.65 -12.80 -22.67
CA VAL A 51 3.70 -13.51 -21.91
C VAL A 51 3.08 -14.55 -20.96
N THR A 52 2.04 -14.16 -20.23
CA THR A 52 1.35 -15.06 -19.29
C THR A 52 0.69 -16.23 -19.99
N ALA A 53 -0.06 -15.97 -21.07
CA ALA A 53 -0.73 -17.01 -21.86
C ALA A 53 0.28 -18.01 -22.45
N GLN A 54 1.37 -17.50 -23.06
CA GLN A 54 2.43 -18.35 -23.59
C GLN A 54 3.08 -19.19 -22.49
N TYR A 55 3.35 -18.60 -21.33
CA TYR A 55 3.91 -19.32 -20.19
C TYR A 55 2.99 -20.45 -19.71
N VAL A 56 1.69 -20.20 -19.58
CA VAL A 56 0.70 -21.22 -19.15
C VAL A 56 0.66 -22.36 -20.16
N PHE A 57 0.57 -22.05 -21.45
CA PHE A 57 0.50 -23.05 -22.52
C PHE A 57 1.79 -23.87 -22.62
N GLU A 58 2.94 -23.19 -22.72
CA GLU A 58 4.21 -23.86 -22.98
C GLU A 58 4.78 -24.52 -21.71
N VAL A 59 4.78 -23.84 -20.58
CA VAL A 59 5.55 -24.28 -19.40
C VAL A 59 4.69 -25.12 -18.46
N VAL A 60 3.45 -24.66 -18.20
CA VAL A 60 2.54 -25.32 -17.25
C VAL A 60 1.64 -26.36 -17.93
N LYS A 61 1.54 -26.35 -19.27
CA LYS A 61 0.62 -27.19 -20.06
C LYS A 61 -0.84 -27.00 -19.67
N GLY A 62 -1.20 -25.80 -19.20
CA GLY A 62 -2.58 -25.44 -18.93
C GLY A 62 -3.36 -25.20 -20.23
N HIS A 63 -4.67 -25.43 -20.20
CA HIS A 63 -5.54 -25.01 -21.29
C HIS A 63 -5.79 -23.49 -21.17
N VAL A 64 -5.56 -22.76 -22.26
CA VAL A 64 -5.89 -21.34 -22.35
C VAL A 64 -6.91 -21.19 -23.47
N GLU A 65 -8.15 -20.88 -23.12
CA GLU A 65 -9.20 -20.62 -24.10
C GLU A 65 -8.90 -19.32 -24.85
N ALA A 66 -9.24 -19.26 -26.14
CA ALA A 66 -9.03 -18.07 -26.96
C ALA A 66 -9.68 -16.81 -26.35
N ALA A 67 -10.88 -16.95 -25.81
CA ALA A 67 -11.57 -15.88 -25.09
C ALA A 67 -10.80 -15.40 -23.84
N GLY A 68 -10.09 -16.29 -23.16
CA GLY A 68 -9.22 -15.95 -22.04
C GLY A 68 -7.99 -15.14 -22.49
N ILE A 69 -7.39 -15.48 -23.63
CA ILE A 69 -6.29 -14.71 -24.21
C ILE A 69 -6.74 -13.29 -24.55
N ASP A 70 -7.91 -13.16 -25.19
CA ASP A 70 -8.47 -11.86 -25.57
C ASP A 70 -8.78 -10.99 -24.34
N GLN A 71 -9.32 -11.58 -23.27
CA GLN A 71 -9.56 -10.89 -22.00
C GLN A 71 -8.25 -10.42 -21.35
N LEU A 72 -7.22 -11.27 -21.32
CA LEU A 72 -5.91 -10.89 -20.79
C LEU A 72 -5.30 -9.77 -21.64
N ALA A 73 -5.38 -9.88 -22.97
CA ALA A 73 -4.83 -8.88 -23.89
C ALA A 73 -5.50 -7.51 -23.69
N GLN A 74 -6.82 -7.47 -23.55
CA GLN A 74 -7.57 -6.25 -23.23
C GLN A 74 -7.14 -5.64 -21.89
N GLN A 75 -6.89 -6.47 -20.86
CA GLN A 75 -6.37 -6.01 -19.57
C GLN A 75 -4.94 -5.44 -19.70
N GLY A 76 -4.08 -6.06 -20.52
CA GLY A 76 -2.70 -5.63 -20.75
C GLY A 76 -2.57 -4.35 -21.58
N GLN A 77 -3.47 -4.12 -22.54
CA GLN A 77 -3.49 -2.93 -23.40
C GLN A 77 -3.79 -1.62 -22.63
N GLN A 78 -4.48 -1.71 -21.49
CA GLN A 78 -4.75 -0.54 -20.64
C GLN A 78 -3.49 0.01 -19.92
N GLY A 79 -2.36 -0.70 -19.98
CA GLY A 79 -1.17 -0.40 -19.18
C GLY A 79 0.11 0.00 -19.92
N GLN A 80 0.13 0.19 -21.25
CA GLN A 80 1.40 0.31 -21.99
C GLN A 80 1.61 1.59 -22.82
N GLN A 81 2.65 2.34 -22.47
CA GLN A 81 3.47 3.13 -23.38
C GLN A 81 4.88 2.48 -23.45
N GLY A 82 5.39 2.26 -24.67
CA GLY A 82 6.82 2.03 -24.94
C GLY A 82 7.26 0.59 -25.24
N GLN A 83 7.68 0.36 -26.49
CA GLN A 83 8.39 -0.83 -26.97
C GLN A 83 9.85 -0.83 -26.47
N GLN A 84 10.15 -1.58 -25.42
CA GLN A 84 11.52 -1.99 -25.08
C GLN A 84 11.49 -3.46 -24.66
N ALA A 85 12.55 -4.20 -24.96
CA ALA A 85 12.71 -5.58 -24.50
C ALA A 85 12.54 -5.63 -22.97
N ARG A 86 11.50 -6.31 -22.49
CA ARG A 86 11.21 -6.46 -21.07
C ARG A 86 11.81 -7.78 -20.59
N PRO A 87 13.01 -7.79 -19.96
CA PRO A 87 13.53 -9.00 -19.38
C PRO A 87 12.58 -9.45 -18.28
N ALA A 88 12.14 -10.70 -18.34
CA ALA A 88 11.18 -11.25 -17.40
C ALA A 88 11.75 -12.53 -16.79
N ALA A 89 11.31 -12.83 -15.59
CA ALA A 89 11.62 -14.09 -14.93
C ALA A 89 10.37 -14.67 -14.29
N VAL A 90 10.40 -15.96 -14.04
CA VAL A 90 9.41 -16.63 -13.20
C VAL A 90 10.06 -17.04 -11.89
N ILE A 91 9.37 -16.77 -10.79
CA ILE A 91 9.67 -17.32 -9.47
C ILE A 91 8.64 -18.41 -9.20
N ALA A 92 9.04 -19.67 -9.32
CA ALA A 92 8.21 -20.84 -9.11
C ALA A 92 8.43 -21.42 -7.71
N CYS A 93 7.42 -21.35 -6.85
CA CYS A 93 7.38 -21.93 -5.52
C CYS A 93 6.63 -23.26 -5.52
N PHE A 94 7.31 -24.34 -5.17
CA PHE A 94 6.78 -25.70 -5.17
C PHE A 94 6.27 -26.07 -3.76
N ASN A 95 5.01 -26.45 -3.67
CA ASN A 95 4.36 -26.83 -2.42
C ASN A 95 4.06 -28.33 -2.37
N MET A 96 4.01 -28.88 -1.17
CA MET A 96 3.90 -30.33 -0.91
C MET A 96 2.50 -30.77 -0.43
N GLY A 97 1.54 -29.85 -0.29
CA GLY A 97 0.26 -30.13 0.35
C GLY A 97 -0.95 -29.94 -0.57
N GLY A 98 -2.01 -30.72 -0.33
CA GLY A 98 -3.34 -30.53 -0.92
C GLY A 98 -4.03 -29.32 -0.31
N ARG A 99 -3.72 -28.12 -0.81
CA ARG A 99 -4.31 -26.85 -0.40
C ARG A 99 -5.04 -26.21 -1.56
N THR A 100 -5.98 -25.31 -1.26
CA THR A 100 -6.67 -24.55 -2.29
C THR A 100 -5.71 -23.60 -3.01
N PRO A 101 -5.99 -23.22 -4.27
CA PRO A 101 -5.16 -22.25 -5.01
C PRO A 101 -4.89 -20.96 -4.23
N GLN A 102 -5.88 -20.42 -3.54
CA GLN A 102 -5.76 -19.19 -2.75
C GLN A 102 -4.79 -19.36 -1.56
N GLN A 103 -4.83 -20.51 -0.88
CA GLN A 103 -3.93 -20.82 0.22
C GLN A 103 -2.49 -21.03 -0.27
N LEU A 104 -2.32 -21.65 -1.44
CA LEU A 104 -1.02 -21.80 -2.08
C LEU A 104 -0.43 -20.44 -2.45
N GLU A 105 -1.23 -19.55 -3.06
CA GLU A 105 -0.83 -18.20 -3.43
C GLU A 105 -0.39 -17.37 -2.20
N ALA A 106 -1.18 -17.36 -1.13
CA ALA A 106 -0.87 -16.59 0.08
C ALA A 106 0.45 -17.03 0.75
N GLU A 107 0.77 -18.33 0.75
CA GLU A 107 2.07 -18.80 1.23
C GLU A 107 3.20 -18.41 0.26
N ALA A 108 3.01 -18.67 -1.03
CA ALA A 108 4.02 -18.41 -2.05
C ALA A 108 4.39 -16.92 -2.11
N LEU A 109 3.39 -16.03 -2.08
CA LEU A 109 3.62 -14.58 -2.16
C LEU A 109 4.54 -14.05 -1.06
N ARG A 110 4.42 -14.56 0.18
CA ARG A 110 5.34 -14.17 1.27
C ARG A 110 6.80 -14.55 0.96
N ARG A 111 7.03 -15.75 0.40
CA ARG A 111 8.38 -16.21 0.02
C ARG A 111 8.89 -15.48 -1.22
N VAL A 112 8.02 -15.28 -2.20
CA VAL A 112 8.30 -14.57 -3.44
C VAL A 112 8.69 -13.12 -3.15
N ASP A 113 8.01 -12.43 -2.22
CA ASP A 113 8.35 -11.05 -1.88
C ASP A 113 9.76 -10.91 -1.31
N ALA A 114 10.18 -11.84 -0.44
CA ALA A 114 11.56 -11.87 0.05
C ALA A 114 12.56 -12.14 -1.09
N LEU A 115 12.28 -13.11 -1.96
CA LEU A 115 13.14 -13.44 -3.09
C LEU A 115 13.23 -12.31 -4.11
N ARG A 116 12.13 -11.61 -4.37
CA ARG A 116 12.10 -10.44 -5.26
C ARG A 116 12.99 -9.32 -4.73
N GLN A 117 13.03 -9.10 -3.43
CA GLN A 117 13.94 -8.12 -2.82
C GLN A 117 15.40 -8.53 -3.04
N VAL A 118 15.74 -9.80 -2.84
CA VAL A 118 17.09 -10.33 -3.10
C VAL A 118 17.47 -10.22 -4.58
N ILE A 119 16.58 -10.58 -5.49
CA ILE A 119 16.80 -10.46 -6.94
C ILE A 119 16.94 -8.99 -7.33
N SER A 120 16.13 -8.10 -6.76
CA SER A 120 16.20 -6.67 -7.04
C SER A 120 17.53 -6.08 -6.60
N TRP A 121 18.01 -6.47 -5.42
CA TRP A 121 19.34 -6.12 -4.93
C TRP A 121 20.44 -6.65 -5.86
N ALA A 122 20.38 -7.93 -6.23
CA ALA A 122 21.42 -8.57 -7.05
C ALA A 122 21.48 -8.03 -8.49
N THR A 123 20.34 -7.65 -9.06
CA THR A 123 20.24 -7.17 -10.45
C THR A 123 20.29 -5.65 -10.57
N GLY A 124 20.29 -4.92 -9.46
CA GLY A 124 20.19 -3.46 -9.42
C GLY A 124 18.88 -2.90 -9.99
N ASN A 125 17.90 -3.75 -10.30
CA ASN A 125 16.66 -3.39 -10.93
C ASN A 125 15.47 -3.82 -10.08
N GLU A 126 14.44 -2.97 -10.08
CA GLU A 126 13.23 -3.23 -9.32
C GLU A 126 12.40 -4.36 -9.97
N THR A 127 12.22 -5.48 -9.26
CA THR A 127 11.45 -6.64 -9.73
C THR A 127 9.96 -6.53 -9.35
N GLY A 128 9.06 -6.34 -10.33
CA GLY A 128 7.60 -6.26 -10.13
C GLY A 128 6.86 -7.49 -10.65
N PRO A 129 5.87 -8.03 -9.93
CA PRO A 129 5.08 -9.15 -10.40
C PRO A 129 3.95 -8.60 -11.28
N PHE A 130 3.70 -9.25 -12.40
CA PHE A 130 2.60 -8.87 -13.29
C PHE A 130 1.57 -9.98 -13.47
N ALA A 131 1.89 -11.21 -13.09
CA ALA A 131 0.96 -12.32 -13.15
C ALA A 131 1.29 -13.39 -12.12
N ILE A 132 0.26 -14.14 -11.75
CA ILE A 132 0.36 -15.34 -10.92
C ILE A 132 -0.27 -16.49 -11.68
N VAL A 133 0.44 -17.62 -11.74
CA VAL A 133 -0.04 -18.88 -12.29
C VAL A 133 0.07 -19.95 -11.19
N THR A 134 -1.04 -20.58 -10.87
CA THR A 134 -1.15 -21.61 -9.84
C THR A 134 -1.46 -22.95 -10.50
N ALA A 135 -0.51 -23.88 -10.44
CA ALA A 135 -0.63 -25.23 -10.96
C ALA A 135 -0.97 -26.20 -9.83
N THR A 136 -2.03 -26.97 -9.99
CA THR A 136 -2.52 -27.98 -9.04
C THR A 136 -2.79 -29.30 -9.78
N PRO A 137 -2.94 -30.44 -9.07
CA PRO A 137 -3.35 -31.70 -9.70
C PRO A 137 -4.71 -31.60 -10.42
N ASP A 138 -5.60 -30.76 -9.90
CA ASP A 138 -6.98 -30.62 -10.40
C ASP A 138 -7.10 -29.61 -11.56
N GLY A 139 -6.05 -28.83 -11.81
CA GLY A 139 -6.07 -27.83 -12.88
C GLY A 139 -5.04 -26.71 -12.73
N THR A 140 -5.06 -25.80 -13.69
CA THR A 140 -4.21 -24.61 -13.72
C THR A 140 -5.08 -23.36 -13.66
N TYR A 141 -4.71 -22.43 -12.78
CA TYR A 141 -5.35 -21.15 -12.59
C TYR A 141 -4.34 -20.05 -12.86
N PHE A 142 -4.78 -18.91 -13.38
CA PHE A 142 -3.89 -17.77 -13.57
C PHE A 142 -4.67 -16.46 -13.48
N ARG A 143 -3.96 -15.40 -13.13
CA ARG A 143 -4.50 -14.03 -13.13
C ARG A 143 -3.38 -13.03 -13.41
N LEU A 144 -3.70 -11.98 -14.16
CA LEU A 144 -2.88 -10.79 -14.18
C LEU A 144 -2.98 -10.09 -12.82
N LEU A 145 -1.86 -9.57 -12.36
CA LEU A 145 -1.87 -8.57 -11.33
C LEU A 145 -2.16 -7.24 -12.01
N PRO A 146 -3.02 -6.40 -11.42
CA PRO A 146 -3.18 -5.06 -11.96
C PRO A 146 -1.79 -4.42 -12.05
N PRO A 147 -1.52 -3.65 -13.12
CA PRO A 147 -0.32 -2.83 -13.13
C PRO A 147 -0.31 -2.00 -11.84
N PRO A 148 0.85 -1.52 -11.36
CA PRO A 148 0.93 -0.67 -10.18
C PRO A 148 0.34 0.72 -10.46
N VAL A 149 -0.89 0.78 -10.97
CA VAL A 149 -1.73 1.95 -11.06
C VAL A 149 -2.53 1.95 -9.77
N SER A 150 -2.23 2.89 -8.88
CA SER A 150 -3.15 3.20 -7.81
C SER A 150 -4.42 3.74 -8.47
N GLN A 151 -5.47 2.92 -8.59
CA GLN A 151 -6.79 3.46 -8.92
C GLN A 151 -7.13 4.46 -7.82
N ARG A 152 -7.03 5.74 -8.17
CA ARG A 152 -7.32 6.86 -7.31
C ARG A 152 -8.79 7.17 -7.54
N HIS A 153 -9.63 6.99 -6.52
CA HIS A 153 -10.95 7.62 -6.57
C HIS A 153 -10.73 9.12 -6.46
N ARG A 154 -11.02 9.85 -7.54
CA ARG A 154 -10.99 11.32 -7.55
C ARG A 154 -11.88 11.80 -6.42
N LEU A 155 -11.35 12.66 -5.55
CA LEU A 155 -12.14 13.30 -4.50
C LEU A 155 -13.12 14.28 -5.17
N GLY A 156 -14.33 13.80 -5.46
CA GLY A 156 -15.47 14.61 -5.89
C GLY A 156 -15.56 14.93 -7.40
N PRO A 157 -16.77 15.32 -7.86
CA PRO A 157 -16.98 15.87 -9.19
C PRO A 157 -16.46 17.32 -9.21
N GLU A 158 -15.23 17.51 -9.66
CA GLU A 158 -14.67 18.84 -9.90
C GLU A 158 -14.68 19.16 -11.39
N SER A 159 -15.03 20.39 -11.73
CA SER A 159 -14.82 20.89 -13.09
C SER A 159 -13.31 20.91 -13.39
N GLN A 160 -12.96 20.83 -14.67
CA GLN A 160 -11.56 20.87 -15.08
C GLN A 160 -10.86 22.18 -14.67
N SER A 161 -11.60 23.30 -14.66
CA SER A 161 -11.12 24.60 -14.21
C SER A 161 -10.81 24.62 -12.72
N ASP A 162 -11.69 24.06 -11.88
CA ASP A 162 -11.49 24.01 -10.43
C ASP A 162 -10.27 23.15 -10.07
N PHE A 163 -10.13 22.02 -10.76
CA PHE A 163 -8.98 21.14 -10.59
C PHE A 163 -7.66 21.84 -10.96
N THR A 164 -7.63 22.52 -12.11
CA THR A 164 -6.44 23.26 -12.57
C THR A 164 -6.07 24.39 -11.61
N ALA A 165 -7.07 25.16 -11.16
CA ALA A 165 -6.86 26.23 -10.19
C ALA A 165 -6.30 25.70 -8.86
N ARG A 166 -6.85 24.58 -8.36
CA ARG A 166 -6.33 23.94 -7.14
C ARG A 166 -4.89 23.46 -7.31
N LEU A 167 -4.54 22.86 -8.44
CA LEU A 167 -3.16 22.43 -8.70
C LEU A 167 -2.20 23.61 -8.73
N ALA A 168 -2.57 24.70 -9.39
CA ALA A 168 -1.76 25.92 -9.41
C ALA A 168 -1.53 26.47 -7.99
N HIS A 169 -2.56 26.47 -7.16
CA HIS A 169 -2.45 26.93 -5.77
C HIS A 169 -1.61 25.98 -4.90
N ILE A 170 -1.74 24.66 -5.06
CA ILE A 170 -0.88 23.68 -4.37
C ILE A 170 0.59 23.90 -4.75
N LEU A 171 0.87 24.17 -6.02
CA LEU A 171 2.23 24.44 -6.50
C LEU A 171 2.78 25.71 -5.86
N GLU A 172 2.03 26.81 -5.90
CA GLU A 172 2.40 28.07 -5.25
C GLU A 172 2.67 27.88 -3.75
N LEU A 173 1.80 27.15 -3.03
CA LEU A 173 2.00 26.84 -1.62
C LEU A 173 3.26 26.03 -1.37
N ALA A 174 3.59 25.08 -2.24
CA ALA A 174 4.81 24.29 -2.12
C ALA A 174 6.06 25.16 -2.32
N GLU A 175 6.03 26.11 -3.24
CA GLU A 175 7.13 27.05 -3.47
C GLU A 175 7.33 28.01 -2.29
N GLN A 176 6.24 28.42 -1.64
CA GLN A 176 6.27 29.39 -0.53
C GLN A 176 6.48 28.73 0.85
N ASN A 177 6.17 27.43 0.99
CA ASN A 177 6.20 26.73 2.27
C ASN A 177 6.96 25.41 2.18
N GLU A 178 8.22 25.44 2.62
CA GLU A 178 9.12 24.27 2.61
C GLU A 178 8.53 23.06 3.36
N ARG A 179 7.77 23.29 4.45
CA ARG A 179 7.15 22.20 5.21
C ARG A 179 6.02 21.54 4.44
N PHE A 180 5.22 22.32 3.71
CA PHE A 180 4.19 21.78 2.84
C PHE A 180 4.81 21.04 1.63
N ALA A 181 5.85 21.59 1.01
CA ALA A 181 6.61 20.90 -0.04
C ALA A 181 7.20 19.57 0.46
N PHE A 182 7.75 19.55 1.67
CA PHE A 182 8.26 18.33 2.31
C PHE A 182 7.13 17.30 2.56
N ALA A 183 5.94 17.74 2.96
CA ALA A 183 4.80 16.83 3.09
C ALA A 183 4.37 16.25 1.72
N LEU A 184 4.35 17.06 0.67
CA LEU A 184 4.05 16.61 -0.69
C LEU A 184 5.07 15.59 -1.21
N SER A 185 6.37 15.82 -0.98
CA SER A 185 7.41 14.88 -1.37
C SER A 185 7.29 13.56 -0.60
N MET A 186 6.98 13.61 0.70
CA MET A 186 6.71 12.39 1.47
C MET A 186 5.48 11.64 0.99
N LEU A 187 4.40 12.33 0.62
CA LEU A 187 3.25 11.67 0.00
C LEU A 187 3.63 11.01 -1.32
N HIS A 188 4.40 11.71 -2.17
CA HIS A 188 4.92 11.17 -3.42
C HIS A 188 5.70 9.87 -3.18
N ASP A 189 6.67 9.88 -2.27
CA ASP A 189 7.45 8.69 -1.90
C ASP A 189 6.56 7.58 -1.34
N ALA A 190 5.61 7.92 -0.47
CA ALA A 190 4.67 6.96 0.10
C ALA A 190 3.81 6.29 -0.98
N THR A 191 3.39 7.00 -2.03
CA THR A 191 2.63 6.38 -3.13
C THR A 191 3.44 5.32 -3.88
N ARG A 192 4.76 5.52 -3.98
CA ARG A 192 5.70 4.65 -4.70
C ARG A 192 6.24 3.51 -3.85
N GLU A 193 6.14 3.61 -2.53
CA GLU A 193 6.55 2.57 -1.60
C GLU A 193 5.86 1.23 -1.93
N ARG A 194 6.60 0.12 -1.97
CA ARG A 194 6.03 -1.18 -2.33
C ARG A 194 5.72 -2.01 -1.09
N ASN A 195 6.52 -1.87 -0.05
CA ASN A 195 6.27 -2.58 1.19
C ASN A 195 5.05 -1.94 1.88
N PRO A 196 3.95 -2.67 2.08
CA PRO A 196 2.73 -2.09 2.64
C PRO A 196 2.92 -1.47 4.02
N GLN A 197 3.80 -2.04 4.86
CA GLN A 197 4.05 -1.54 6.21
C GLN A 197 4.86 -0.24 6.18
N PHE A 198 5.90 -0.15 5.34
CA PHE A 198 6.60 1.12 5.12
C PHE A 198 5.69 2.16 4.47
N LYS A 199 4.76 1.75 3.59
CA LYS A 199 3.78 2.67 3.00
C LYS A 199 2.88 3.27 4.07
N VAL A 200 2.35 2.45 4.97
CA VAL A 200 1.58 2.91 6.14
C VAL A 200 2.40 3.90 6.97
N ALA A 201 3.66 3.55 7.30
CA ALA A 201 4.54 4.41 8.10
C ALA A 201 4.84 5.75 7.41
N ARG A 202 5.11 5.75 6.09
CA ARG A 202 5.37 6.97 5.30
C ARG A 202 4.13 7.84 5.14
N LEU A 203 2.95 7.26 4.95
CA LEU A 203 1.68 8.01 4.92
C LEU A 203 1.43 8.69 6.28
N PHE A 204 1.68 8.00 7.39
CA PHE A 204 1.60 8.63 8.70
C PHE A 204 2.65 9.73 8.90
N ALA A 205 3.89 9.52 8.44
CA ALA A 205 4.92 10.57 8.49
C ALA A 205 4.52 11.82 7.68
N CYS A 206 3.83 11.65 6.54
CA CYS A 206 3.22 12.75 5.79
C CYS A 206 2.21 13.53 6.65
N LEU A 207 1.29 12.84 7.33
CA LEU A 207 0.33 13.48 8.24
C LEU A 207 1.04 14.19 9.41
N GLU A 208 2.10 13.59 9.97
CA GLU A 208 2.89 14.22 11.03
C GLU A 208 3.56 15.52 10.59
N ALA A 209 4.06 15.58 9.35
CA ALA A 209 4.66 16.80 8.81
C ALA A 209 3.63 17.89 8.59
N LEU A 210 2.43 17.55 8.12
CA LEU A 210 1.33 18.51 8.00
C LEU A 210 0.91 19.03 9.39
N ALA A 211 0.86 18.14 10.39
CA ALA A 211 0.46 18.48 11.77
C ALA A 211 1.58 19.11 12.63
N TYR A 212 2.76 19.43 12.09
CA TYR A 212 3.95 19.70 12.89
C TYR A 212 3.80 20.84 13.93
N LYS A 213 3.07 21.90 13.60
CA LYS A 213 2.81 23.05 14.51
C LYS A 213 1.76 22.78 15.58
N LEU A 214 0.99 21.70 15.42
CA LEU A 214 0.03 21.25 16.42
C LEU A 214 0.68 20.38 17.49
N LYS A 215 1.90 19.88 17.24
CA LYS A 215 2.61 19.00 18.17
C LYS A 215 3.15 19.78 19.36
N SER A 216 2.87 19.28 20.56
CA SER A 216 3.39 19.77 21.83
C SER A 216 3.61 18.61 22.79
N ALA A 217 4.13 18.88 24.00
CA ALA A 217 4.23 17.87 25.05
C ALA A 217 2.86 17.25 25.38
N ASP A 218 1.81 18.08 25.43
CA ASP A 218 0.44 17.65 25.76
C ASP A 218 -0.32 17.07 24.55
N ARG A 219 0.13 17.40 23.33
CA ARG A 219 -0.42 16.93 22.06
C ARG A 219 0.66 16.22 21.23
N PRO A 220 1.02 14.97 21.55
CA PRO A 220 1.95 14.19 20.77
C PRO A 220 1.41 13.85 19.37
N SER A 221 2.24 13.29 18.51
CA SER A 221 1.97 13.04 17.08
C SER A 221 0.57 12.52 16.77
N ARG A 222 0.12 11.44 17.43
CA ARG A 222 -1.22 10.89 17.22
C ARG A 222 -2.30 11.92 17.49
N ARG A 223 -2.29 12.55 18.68
CA ARG A 223 -3.30 13.56 19.07
C ARG A 223 -3.25 14.78 18.15
N ALA A 224 -2.06 15.18 17.68
CA ALA A 224 -1.92 16.28 16.74
C ALA A 224 -2.55 15.97 15.38
N VAL A 225 -2.32 14.76 14.85
CA VAL A 225 -2.92 14.29 13.59
C VAL A 225 -4.44 14.12 13.74
N THR A 226 -4.91 13.46 14.81
CA THR A 226 -6.34 13.30 15.12
C THR A 226 -7.05 14.66 15.21
N PHE A 227 -6.45 15.63 15.92
CA PHE A 227 -6.98 16.99 16.04
C PHE A 227 -7.02 17.73 14.70
N MET A 228 -5.94 17.65 13.91
CA MET A 228 -5.88 18.25 12.56
C MET A 228 -6.99 17.73 11.65
N LEU A 229 -7.24 16.43 11.70
CA LEU A 229 -8.25 15.78 10.85
C LEU A 229 -9.69 16.05 11.35
N GLY A 230 -9.85 16.47 12.60
CA GLY A 230 -11.16 16.63 13.25
C GLY A 230 -11.79 15.28 13.62
N LEU A 231 -10.96 14.29 13.93
CA LEU A 231 -11.40 12.97 14.38
C LEU A 231 -11.61 12.97 15.89
N ASP A 232 -12.57 12.21 16.38
CA ASP A 232 -12.77 12.00 17.82
C ASP A 232 -11.54 11.31 18.45
N GLU A 233 -11.29 11.56 19.74
CA GLU A 233 -10.24 10.81 20.46
C GLU A 233 -10.61 9.32 20.49
N GLY A 234 -9.76 8.50 19.86
CA GLY A 234 -10.07 7.09 19.65
C GLY A 234 -11.04 6.83 18.49
N GLY A 235 -11.17 7.76 17.54
CA GLY A 235 -11.89 7.57 16.29
C GLY A 235 -11.49 6.26 15.63
N THR A 236 -12.42 5.29 15.63
CA THR A 236 -12.19 3.96 15.09
C THR A 236 -12.98 3.76 13.80
N SER A 237 -12.31 3.32 12.75
CA SER A 237 -12.93 2.73 11.57
C SER A 237 -13.36 1.29 11.86
N GLN A 238 -14.25 0.77 11.02
CA GLN A 238 -14.79 -0.59 11.16
C GLN A 238 -14.69 -1.33 9.84
N VAL A 239 -14.19 -2.56 9.87
CA VAL A 239 -14.06 -3.42 8.68
C VAL A 239 -14.54 -4.84 8.97
N ALA A 240 -15.15 -5.47 7.98
CA ALA A 240 -15.44 -6.90 8.03
C ALA A 240 -14.17 -7.71 7.73
N PHE A 241 -13.67 -8.45 8.71
CA PHE A 241 -12.48 -9.28 8.62
C PHE A 241 -12.77 -10.64 9.24
N ASP A 242 -12.55 -11.72 8.46
CA ASP A 242 -12.79 -13.10 8.88
C ASP A 242 -14.20 -13.35 9.45
N GLY A 243 -15.22 -12.80 8.78
CA GLY A 243 -16.63 -12.90 9.20
C GLY A 243 -16.98 -12.11 10.46
N LYS A 244 -16.02 -11.39 11.05
CA LYS A 244 -16.20 -10.54 12.23
C LYS A 244 -16.07 -9.07 11.87
N SER A 245 -16.72 -8.23 12.65
CA SER A 245 -16.55 -6.79 12.54
C SER A 245 -15.43 -6.33 13.46
N VAL A 246 -14.35 -5.80 12.89
CA VAL A 246 -13.16 -5.35 13.62
C VAL A 246 -13.14 -3.83 13.61
N ARG A 247 -13.09 -3.24 14.81
CA ARG A 247 -12.87 -1.79 14.99
C ARG A 247 -11.37 -1.53 15.14
N TYR A 248 -10.86 -0.51 14.45
CA TYR A 248 -9.45 -0.16 14.46
C TYR A 248 -9.22 1.35 14.36
N ASP A 249 -8.14 1.85 14.95
CA ASP A 249 -7.67 3.23 14.80
C ASP A 249 -6.48 3.23 13.84
N ALA A 250 -6.70 3.71 12.61
CA ALA A 250 -5.68 3.72 11.56
C ALA A 250 -4.47 4.60 11.93
N ILE A 251 -4.68 5.71 12.65
CA ILE A 251 -3.64 6.65 13.05
C ILE A 251 -2.75 6.00 14.11
N GLU A 252 -3.33 5.31 15.09
CA GLU A 252 -2.57 4.63 16.14
C GLU A 252 -1.79 3.42 15.58
N LEU A 253 -2.42 2.61 14.73
CA LEU A 253 -1.74 1.49 14.06
C LEU A 253 -0.54 1.96 13.22
N ALA A 254 -0.71 3.07 12.49
CA ALA A 254 0.34 3.62 11.65
C ALA A 254 1.48 4.24 12.47
N ARG A 255 1.17 4.90 13.59
CA ARG A 255 2.16 5.41 14.55
C ARG A 255 3.03 4.27 15.08
N LEU A 256 2.42 3.18 15.55
CA LEU A 256 3.15 2.02 16.08
C LEU A 256 4.12 1.45 15.04
N LEU A 257 3.66 1.31 13.78
CA LEU A 257 4.52 0.87 12.69
C LEU A 257 5.69 1.81 12.45
N ARG A 258 5.42 3.12 12.33
CA ARG A 258 6.44 4.14 12.08
C ARG A 258 7.50 4.14 13.19
N ASP A 259 7.08 4.10 14.45
CA ASP A 259 7.98 4.11 15.61
C ASP A 259 8.86 2.86 15.71
N LYS A 260 8.50 1.76 15.06
CA LYS A 260 9.34 0.56 14.97
C LYS A 260 10.22 0.56 13.73
N LEU A 261 9.59 0.71 12.56
CA LEU A 261 10.26 0.57 11.28
C LEU A 261 11.32 1.66 11.06
N PHE A 262 11.07 2.90 11.48
CA PHE A 262 12.04 3.99 11.28
C PHE A 262 13.19 3.96 12.30
N HIS A 263 13.09 3.09 13.32
CA HIS A 263 14.18 2.76 14.23
C HIS A 263 14.87 1.44 13.85
N GLY A 264 14.59 0.90 12.65
CA GLY A 264 15.23 -0.31 12.12
C GLY A 264 14.75 -1.61 12.74
N ALA A 265 13.63 -1.60 13.47
CA ALA A 265 13.06 -2.79 14.10
C ALA A 265 11.83 -3.30 13.32
N PRO A 266 11.72 -4.63 13.07
CA PRO A 266 10.48 -5.20 12.56
C PRO A 266 9.39 -5.10 13.63
N ILE A 267 8.13 -5.11 13.18
CA ILE A 267 6.99 -5.15 14.09
C ILE A 267 6.67 -6.60 14.48
N GLU A 268 6.54 -6.87 15.77
CA GLU A 268 6.24 -8.19 16.33
C GLU A 268 4.85 -8.22 16.97
N GLU A 269 4.28 -9.41 17.18
CA GLU A 269 2.95 -9.56 17.78
C GLU A 269 2.88 -8.95 19.19
N LYS A 270 3.97 -8.96 19.95
CA LYS A 270 4.05 -8.32 21.28
C LYS A 270 3.96 -6.79 21.24
N ASP A 271 4.10 -6.18 20.07
CA ASP A 271 4.06 -4.72 19.90
C ASP A 271 2.63 -4.17 19.81
N HIS A 272 1.60 -5.03 19.90
CA HIS A 272 0.19 -4.60 19.90
C HIS A 272 -0.23 -3.78 21.14
N LYS A 273 0.66 -3.56 22.12
CA LYS A 273 0.32 -2.92 23.39
C LYS A 273 -0.41 -1.59 23.17
N GLY A 274 -1.65 -1.50 23.64
CA GLY A 274 -2.51 -0.32 23.49
C GLY A 274 -3.51 -0.40 22.33
N VAL A 275 -3.52 -1.50 21.56
CA VAL A 275 -4.44 -1.74 20.45
C VAL A 275 -4.99 -3.17 20.53
N PRO A 276 -6.27 -3.43 20.16
CA PRO A 276 -6.80 -4.79 20.08
C PRO A 276 -5.98 -5.68 19.15
N VAL A 277 -5.79 -6.95 19.53
CA VAL A 277 -4.99 -7.92 18.76
C VAL A 277 -5.55 -8.09 17.35
N GLU A 278 -6.87 -8.10 17.20
CA GLU A 278 -7.56 -8.22 15.91
C GLU A 278 -7.28 -7.03 14.99
N ALA A 279 -7.28 -5.81 15.56
CA ALA A 279 -6.93 -4.60 14.83
C ALA A 279 -5.45 -4.58 14.43
N PHE A 280 -4.57 -5.07 15.31
CA PHE A 280 -3.16 -5.23 15.00
C PHE A 280 -2.91 -6.28 13.90
N GLN A 281 -3.69 -7.37 13.88
CA GLN A 281 -3.61 -8.37 12.83
C GLN A 281 -3.96 -7.81 11.45
N LEU A 282 -4.84 -6.81 11.36
CA LEU A 282 -5.15 -6.12 10.10
C LEU A 282 -3.91 -5.52 9.42
N LEU A 283 -2.92 -5.01 10.19
CA LEU A 283 -1.66 -4.50 9.63
C LEU A 283 -0.88 -5.56 8.84
N ARG A 284 -1.04 -6.84 9.20
CA ARG A 284 -0.34 -7.95 8.55
C ARG A 284 -1.17 -8.58 7.44
N SER A 285 -2.48 -8.67 7.62
CA SER A 285 -3.39 -9.41 6.72
C SER A 285 -4.06 -8.52 5.67
N ARG A 286 -4.35 -7.25 5.98
CA ARG A 286 -5.02 -6.27 5.10
C ARG A 286 -4.47 -4.86 5.27
N PRO A 287 -3.16 -4.63 5.05
CA PRO A 287 -2.57 -3.30 5.16
C PRO A 287 -3.14 -2.30 4.14
N ASP A 288 -3.70 -2.79 3.02
CA ASP A 288 -4.36 -2.00 1.97
C ASP A 288 -5.52 -1.16 2.51
N GLN A 289 -6.32 -1.69 3.43
CA GLN A 289 -7.42 -0.95 4.08
C GLN A 289 -6.88 0.29 4.82
N ILE A 290 -5.82 0.09 5.62
CA ILE A 290 -5.19 1.14 6.42
C ILE A 290 -4.48 2.15 5.49
N ILE A 291 -3.82 1.66 4.44
CA ILE A 291 -3.21 2.50 3.40
C ILE A 291 -4.25 3.39 2.72
N SER A 292 -5.41 2.83 2.36
CA SER A 292 -6.48 3.58 1.69
C SER A 292 -6.97 4.73 2.57
N GLU A 293 -7.26 4.44 3.84
CA GLU A 293 -7.73 5.42 4.82
C GLU A 293 -6.69 6.52 5.09
N LEU A 294 -5.44 6.16 5.37
CA LEU A 294 -4.37 7.13 5.58
C LEU A 294 -4.10 7.99 4.35
N ARG A 295 -4.15 7.40 3.15
CA ARG A 295 -4.02 8.15 1.90
C ARG A 295 -5.14 9.17 1.77
N SER A 296 -6.40 8.76 2.01
CA SER A 296 -7.54 9.68 1.98
C SER A 296 -7.37 10.83 2.98
N HIS A 297 -6.84 10.56 4.18
CA HIS A 297 -6.52 11.61 5.15
C HIS A 297 -5.43 12.57 4.65
N CYS A 298 -4.34 12.07 4.06
CA CYS A 298 -3.29 12.92 3.48
C CYS A 298 -3.86 13.82 2.38
N GLU A 299 -4.62 13.23 1.45
CA GLU A 299 -5.19 13.95 0.31
C GLU A 299 -6.21 15.00 0.73
N LEU A 300 -7.07 14.66 1.70
CA LEU A 300 -8.03 15.59 2.26
C LEU A 300 -7.33 16.75 2.97
N GLU A 301 -6.29 16.48 3.75
CA GLU A 301 -5.56 17.54 4.44
C GLU A 301 -4.80 18.44 3.46
N ILE A 302 -4.13 17.89 2.45
CA ILE A 302 -3.52 18.69 1.36
C ILE A 302 -4.58 19.54 0.65
N GLY A 303 -5.76 18.97 0.39
CA GLY A 303 -6.89 19.71 -0.16
C GLY A 303 -7.31 20.87 0.75
N ARG A 304 -7.43 20.64 2.07
CA ARG A 304 -7.75 21.68 3.06
C ARG A 304 -6.69 22.77 3.12
N TRP A 305 -5.41 22.41 3.04
CA TRP A 305 -4.31 23.38 2.89
C TRP A 305 -4.52 24.24 1.65
N ALA A 306 -4.87 23.63 0.51
CA ALA A 306 -5.04 24.33 -0.77
C ALA A 306 -6.25 25.27 -0.83
N ILE A 307 -7.19 25.21 0.11
CA ILE A 307 -8.37 26.08 0.15
C ILE A 307 -8.49 26.84 1.49
N ASP A 308 -7.39 26.95 2.24
CA ASP A 308 -7.33 27.70 3.50
C ASP A 308 -8.30 27.21 4.61
N THR A 309 -8.66 25.93 4.61
CA THR A 309 -9.53 25.32 5.64
C THR A 309 -8.79 24.38 6.60
N SER A 310 -7.47 24.23 6.44
CA SER A 310 -6.64 23.42 7.34
C SER A 310 -6.43 24.12 8.69
N ILE A 311 -6.76 23.40 9.77
CA ILE A 311 -6.43 23.81 11.14
C ILE A 311 -4.91 23.91 11.32
N ALA A 312 -4.16 22.93 10.82
CA ALA A 312 -2.71 22.91 10.95
C ALA A 312 -2.06 24.09 10.22
N ARG A 313 -2.54 24.43 9.02
CA ARG A 313 -2.08 25.61 8.27
C ARG A 313 -2.37 26.90 9.02
N ALA A 314 -3.62 27.08 9.50
CA ALA A 314 -4.00 28.27 10.25
C ALA A 314 -3.09 28.50 11.46
N VAL A 315 -2.84 27.45 12.25
CA VAL A 315 -1.91 27.52 13.40
C VAL A 315 -0.47 27.79 12.95
N ALA A 316 -0.01 27.17 11.86
CA ALA A 316 1.35 27.38 11.36
C ALA A 316 1.63 28.83 10.92
N GLU A 317 0.60 29.52 10.42
CA GLU A 317 0.65 30.91 9.97
C GLU A 317 0.26 31.91 11.08
N GLY A 318 0.00 31.45 12.31
CA GLY A 318 -0.40 32.30 13.43
C GLY A 318 -1.82 32.88 13.29
N ARG A 319 -2.65 32.32 12.41
CA ARG A 319 -4.07 32.68 12.30
C ARG A 319 -4.86 32.09 13.47
N ALA A 320 -5.97 32.73 13.82
CA ALA A 320 -6.92 32.15 14.77
C ALA A 320 -7.38 30.79 14.22
N SER A 321 -7.16 29.72 14.99
CA SER A 321 -7.55 28.38 14.57
C SER A 321 -9.06 28.34 14.40
N PRO A 322 -9.60 27.94 13.23
CA PRO A 322 -10.98 27.52 13.18
C PRO A 322 -11.13 26.37 14.18
N LEU A 323 -12.13 26.45 15.06
CA LEU A 323 -12.45 25.32 15.93
C LEU A 323 -12.84 24.14 15.02
N PRO A 324 -12.39 22.92 15.31
CA PRO A 324 -12.83 21.76 14.55
C PRO A 324 -14.37 21.70 14.60
N VAL A 325 -14.99 21.70 13.43
CA VAL A 325 -16.44 21.57 13.28
C VAL A 325 -16.82 20.18 13.80
N GLY A 326 -17.21 20.09 15.07
CA GLY A 326 -17.56 18.81 15.72
C GLY A 326 -17.31 18.71 17.23
N HIS A 327 -16.50 19.58 17.84
CA HIS A 327 -16.31 19.54 19.30
C HIS A 327 -17.26 20.53 20.01
N PRO A 328 -18.17 20.09 20.90
CA PRO A 328 -18.77 20.99 21.88
C PRO A 328 -17.63 21.56 22.72
N ALA A 329 -17.56 22.90 22.79
CA ALA A 329 -16.50 23.61 23.48
C ALA A 329 -16.33 23.06 24.89
N ILE A 330 -15.16 22.47 25.17
CA ILE A 330 -14.71 22.26 26.54
C ILE A 330 -14.50 23.66 27.12
N THR A 331 -15.49 24.13 27.86
CA THR A 331 -15.42 25.35 28.65
C THR A 331 -14.42 25.12 29.78
N THR A 332 -13.15 25.43 29.53
CA THR A 332 -12.20 25.68 30.60
C THR A 332 -12.53 27.06 31.19
N GLY A 333 -13.42 27.09 32.17
CA GLY A 333 -13.76 28.27 32.97
C GLY A 333 -13.75 27.90 34.45
N GLY A 334 -12.67 28.28 35.14
CA GLY A 334 -12.56 28.18 36.58
C GLY A 334 -13.46 29.18 37.31
N GLY A 335 -13.70 28.92 38.60
CA GLY A 335 -14.41 29.85 39.46
C GLY A 335 -14.77 29.21 40.79
N ALA A 336 -13.87 29.34 41.76
CA ALA A 336 -14.09 28.95 43.14
C ALA A 336 -15.38 29.60 43.69
N LEU A 337 -16.27 28.76 44.25
CA LEU A 337 -17.41 29.17 45.04
C LEU A 337 -16.93 29.97 46.27
N ARG A 338 -17.17 31.29 46.23
CA ARG A 338 -17.37 32.11 47.43
C ARG A 338 -18.86 32.41 47.54
N THR A 339 -19.53 31.78 48.48
CA THR A 339 -20.81 32.25 49.00
C THR A 339 -20.60 32.71 50.44
N GLN A 340 -20.61 34.02 50.61
CA GLN A 340 -20.82 34.67 51.91
C GLN A 340 -22.29 34.52 52.29
N ALA A 341 -22.51 34.39 53.60
CA ALA A 341 -23.81 34.49 54.24
C ALA A 341 -24.41 35.90 54.10
N ALA A 342 -25.73 35.98 53.92
CA ALA A 342 -26.57 37.06 54.44
C ALA A 342 -28.01 36.54 54.59
N VAL A 343 -28.47 36.40 55.85
CA VAL A 343 -29.58 37.18 56.43
C VAL A 343 -30.93 37.02 55.71
N SER A 344 -31.78 36.13 56.24
CA SER A 344 -33.17 36.36 56.69
C SER A 344 -33.73 35.05 57.23
#